data_AF-A0A7U9JAJ8-F1
#
_entry.id   AF-A0A7U9JAJ8-F1
#
_cell.length_a   1.000
_cell.length_b   1.000
_cell.length_c   1.000
_cell.angle_alpha   90.00
_cell.angle_beta   90.00
_cell.angle_gamma   90.00
#
_symmetry.space_group_name_H-M   'P 1'
#
loop_
_entity.id
_entity.type
_entity.pdbx_description
1 polymer ?
#
loop_
_entity_poly.entity_id
_entity_poly.type
_entity_poly.pdbx_seq_one_letter_code
_entity_poly.pdbx_strand_id
1 'polypeptide(L)' 'MDKRPVQARTAPNLANFGDRERIAGILEHNEENLKKWLRDPNSVKPGNKMAGTYGHLTEEQIDALTKYLMSLKVE' A
#
# COMPACT_ATOMS: atom_id res chain seq x y z
N MET A 1 -5.69 -7.31 -19.94
CA MET A 1 -5.87 -5.84 -19.95
C MET A 1 -6.65 -5.44 -18.70
N ASP A 2 -6.17 -4.47 -17.92
CA ASP A 2 -6.87 -3.94 -16.72
C ASP A 2 -8.18 -3.24 -17.16
N LYS A 3 -9.32 -3.75 -16.68
CA LYS A 3 -10.67 -3.31 -17.07
C LYS A 3 -11.17 -2.08 -16.31
N ARG A 4 -10.40 -1.56 -15.33
CA ARG A 4 -10.79 -0.38 -14.54
C ARG A 4 -10.82 0.90 -15.40
N PRO A 5 -11.69 1.88 -15.10
CA PRO A 5 -11.71 3.19 -15.75
C PRO A 5 -10.33 3.86 -15.73
N VAL A 6 -9.99 4.67 -16.75
CA VAL A 6 -8.67 5.35 -16.82
C VAL A 6 -8.38 6.19 -15.58
N GLN A 7 -9.38 6.91 -15.05
CA GLN A 7 -9.27 7.65 -13.79
C GLN A 7 -8.84 6.78 -12.60
N ALA A 8 -9.25 5.51 -12.57
CA ALA A 8 -8.95 4.56 -11.51
C ALA A 8 -7.57 3.86 -11.68
N ARG A 9 -6.85 4.13 -12.78
CA ARG A 9 -5.51 3.60 -13.08
C ARG A 9 -4.38 4.55 -12.64
N THR A 10 -4.73 5.63 -11.96
CA THR A 10 -3.79 6.57 -11.33
C THR A 10 -2.97 5.92 -10.21
N ALA A 11 -3.49 4.84 -9.60
CA ALA A 11 -2.84 4.07 -8.55
C ALA A 11 -2.90 2.54 -8.83
N PRO A 12 -2.00 1.75 -8.22
CA PRO A 12 -2.01 0.29 -8.33
C PRO A 12 -3.31 -0.32 -7.76
N ASN A 13 -3.77 -1.43 -8.35
CA ASN A 13 -4.93 -2.17 -7.85
C ASN A 13 -4.59 -2.94 -6.57
N LEU A 14 -5.22 -2.66 -5.43
CA LEU A 14 -4.93 -3.33 -4.15
C LEU A 14 -5.74 -4.61 -3.89
N ALA A 15 -6.62 -5.05 -4.78
CA ALA A 15 -7.56 -6.15 -4.53
C ALA A 15 -6.91 -7.49 -4.14
N ASN A 16 -5.68 -7.75 -4.60
CA ASN A 16 -4.88 -8.93 -4.26
C ASN A 16 -3.56 -8.54 -3.60
N PHE A 17 -3.57 -7.49 -2.78
CA PHE A 17 -2.35 -6.94 -2.21
C PHE A 17 -1.54 -7.99 -1.44
N GLY A 18 -2.19 -8.86 -0.66
CA GLY A 18 -1.55 -9.88 0.17
C GLY A 18 -0.87 -11.02 -0.61
N ASP A 19 -1.08 -11.11 -1.93
CA ASP A 19 -0.40 -12.09 -2.80
C ASP A 19 0.85 -11.52 -3.48
N ARG A 20 1.20 -10.26 -3.19
CA ARG A 20 2.35 -9.59 -3.82
C ARG A 20 3.66 -9.97 -3.15
N GLU A 21 4.74 -9.87 -3.90
CA GLU A 21 6.10 -10.12 -3.40
C GLU A 21 6.81 -8.86 -2.87
N ARG A 22 6.34 -7.67 -3.27
CA ARG A 22 6.96 -6.39 -2.93
C ARG A 22 5.95 -5.32 -2.53
N ILE A 23 6.37 -4.38 -1.69
CA ILE A 23 5.62 -3.17 -1.33
C ILE A 23 6.27 -1.97 -2.04
N ALA A 24 5.45 -1.16 -2.71
CA ALA A 24 5.88 -0.03 -3.56
C ALA A 24 6.94 -0.39 -4.64
N GLY A 25 7.13 -1.69 -4.92
CA GLY A 25 8.18 -2.22 -5.80
C GLY A 25 9.60 -2.16 -5.21
N ILE A 26 9.75 -1.82 -3.93
CA ILE A 26 11.06 -1.59 -3.28
C ILE A 26 11.24 -2.56 -2.12
N LEU A 27 10.34 -2.52 -1.15
CA LEU A 27 10.44 -3.28 0.09
C LEU A 27 9.95 -4.73 -0.09
N GLU A 28 10.47 -5.65 0.71
CA GLU A 28 9.92 -7.00 0.84
C GLU A 28 8.50 -6.96 1.42
N HIS A 29 7.66 -7.90 0.99
CA HIS A 29 6.25 -7.93 1.38
C HIS A 29 6.04 -8.56 2.76
N ASN A 30 6.16 -7.74 3.80
CA ASN A 30 5.87 -8.09 5.19
C ASN A 30 5.20 -6.94 5.93
N GLU A 31 4.63 -7.21 7.10
CA GLU A 31 3.88 -6.21 7.87
C GLU A 31 4.73 -5.03 8.31
N GLU A 32 5.97 -5.27 8.76
CA GLU A 32 6.88 -4.22 9.22
C GLU A 32 7.14 -3.19 8.11
N ASN A 33 7.45 -3.67 6.92
CA ASN A 33 7.68 -2.83 5.75
C ASN A 33 6.40 -2.12 5.28
N LEU A 34 5.24 -2.76 5.41
CA LEU A 34 3.97 -2.10 5.07
C LEU A 34 3.66 -0.96 6.04
N LYS A 35 3.85 -1.18 7.34
CA LYS A 35 3.70 -0.12 8.35
C LYS A 35 4.68 1.02 8.11
N LYS A 36 5.95 0.72 7.79
CA LYS A 36 6.95 1.72 7.40
C LYS A 36 6.50 2.54 6.19
N TRP A 37 6.02 1.86 5.15
CA TRP A 37 5.50 2.51 3.94
C TRP A 37 4.29 3.40 4.24
N LEU A 38 3.35 2.95 5.09
CA LEU A 38 2.16 3.73 5.46
C LEU A 38 2.50 4.95 6.34
N ARG A 39 3.51 4.85 7.21
CA ARG A 39 3.96 5.97 8.07
C ARG A 39 4.67 7.06 7.31
N ASP A 40 5.66 6.69 6.49
CA ASP A 40 6.48 7.64 5.75
C ASP A 40 6.87 7.09 4.37
N PRO A 41 5.97 7.20 3.36
CA PRO A 41 6.27 6.78 2.00
C PRO A 41 7.48 7.50 1.39
N ASN A 42 7.74 8.75 1.78
CA ASN A 42 8.83 9.56 1.22
C ASN A 42 10.21 9.06 1.67
N SER A 43 10.34 8.55 2.90
CA SER A 43 11.57 7.90 3.36
C SER A 43 11.95 6.65 2.54
N VAL A 44 10.97 5.97 1.96
CA VAL A 44 11.17 4.74 1.18
C VAL A 44 11.33 5.06 -0.30
N LYS A 45 10.48 5.93 -0.84
CA LYS A 45 10.47 6.32 -2.25
C LYS A 45 10.28 7.84 -2.37
N PRO A 46 11.36 8.62 -2.43
CA PRO A 46 11.27 10.06 -2.60
C PRO A 46 10.46 10.44 -3.85
N GLY A 47 9.55 11.40 -3.72
CA GLY A 47 8.70 11.87 -4.82
C GLY A 47 7.57 10.91 -5.20
N ASN A 48 7.24 9.92 -4.37
CA ASN A 48 6.04 9.12 -4.58
C ASN A 48 4.77 9.99 -4.48
N LYS A 49 3.71 9.56 -5.18
CA LYS A 49 2.42 10.28 -5.22
C LYS A 49 1.43 9.83 -4.13
N MET A 50 1.84 8.96 -3.22
CA MET A 50 0.97 8.43 -2.16
C MET A 50 1.05 9.29 -0.90
N ALA A 51 2.25 9.82 -0.58
CA ALA A 51 2.45 10.73 0.54
C ALA A 51 1.48 11.93 0.46
N GLY A 52 0.83 12.25 1.57
CA GLY A 52 -0.12 13.37 1.68
C GLY A 52 -1.51 13.13 1.08
N THR A 53 -1.80 11.92 0.57
CA THR A 53 -3.14 11.58 0.01
C THR A 53 -4.12 11.06 1.07
N TYR A 54 -3.60 10.50 2.14
CA TYR A 54 -4.31 10.17 3.37
C TYR A 54 -3.60 10.97 4.47
N GLY A 55 -4.36 11.61 5.35
CA GLY A 55 -3.79 12.42 6.44
C GLY A 55 -2.93 11.60 7.40
N HIS A 56 -2.66 12.13 8.58
CA HIS A 56 -1.93 11.35 9.59
C HIS A 56 -2.80 10.20 10.12
N LEU A 57 -2.30 8.98 10.01
CA LEU A 57 -2.93 7.79 10.60
C LEU A 57 -2.38 7.57 12.01
N THR A 58 -3.23 7.18 12.95
CA THR A 58 -2.77 6.71 14.25
C THR A 58 -2.12 5.32 14.13
N GLU A 59 -1.37 4.91 15.15
CA GLU A 59 -0.74 3.59 15.18
C GLU A 59 -1.77 2.46 15.10
N GLU A 60 -2.93 2.61 15.76
CA GLU A 60 -4.02 1.65 15.68
C GLU A 60 -4.60 1.55 14.27
N GLN A 61 -4.72 2.69 13.58
CA GLN A 61 -5.21 2.73 12.20
C GLN A 61 -4.20 2.09 11.23
N ILE A 62 -2.90 2.34 11.44
CA ILE A 62 -1.83 1.70 10.66
C ILE A 62 -1.87 0.18 10.85
N ASP A 63 -2.03 -0.29 12.08
CA ASP A 63 -2.12 -1.72 12.39
C ASP A 63 -3.36 -2.36 11.77
N ALA A 64 -4.52 -1.73 11.90
CA ALA A 64 -5.76 -2.22 11.29
C ALA A 64 -5.68 -2.26 9.76
N LEU A 65 -5.16 -1.19 9.14
CA LEU A 65 -5.01 -1.10 7.69
C LEU A 65 -3.99 -2.11 7.15
N THR A 66 -2.87 -2.30 7.87
CA THR A 66 -1.86 -3.30 7.53
C THR A 66 -2.48 -4.69 7.51
N LYS A 67 -3.20 -5.08 8.58
CA LYS A 67 -3.89 -6.37 8.65
C LYS A 67 -4.89 -6.55 7.50
N TYR A 68 -5.70 -5.52 7.23
CA TYR A 68 -6.65 -5.55 6.13
C TYR A 68 -5.97 -5.75 4.77
N LEU A 69 -4.94 -4.98 4.45
CA LEU A 69 -4.24 -5.09 3.16
C LEU A 69 -3.55 -6.45 3.00
N MET A 70 -2.95 -6.98 4.06
CA MET A 70 -2.28 -8.30 4.04
C MET A 70 -3.28 -9.46 3.91
N SER A 71 -4.56 -9.25 4.29
CA SER A 71 -5.60 -10.26 4.11
C SER A 71 -6.24 -10.27 2.73
N LEU A 72 -5.94 -9.29 1.86
CA LEU A 72 -6.48 -9.23 0.49
C LEU A 72 -5.77 -10.22 -0.43
N LYS A 73 -6.24 -11.47 -0.46
CA LYS A 73 -5.70 -12.56 -1.27
C LYS A 73 -6.77 -13.12 -2.22
N VAL A 74 -6.35 -13.65 -3.36
CA VAL A 74 -7.20 -14.38 -4.29
C VAL A 74 -7.30 -15.83 -3.80
N GLU A 75 -8.53 -16.32 -3.62
CA GLU A 75 -8.81 -17.75 -3.44
C GLU A 75 -8.71 -18.54 -4.75
#